data_AF-A0A3G8ZHJ2-F1
#
_entry.id   AF-A0A3G8ZHJ2-F1
#
_cell.length_a   1.000
_cell.length_b   1.000
_cell.length_c   1.000
_cell.angle_alpha   90.00
_cell.angle_beta   90.00
_cell.angle_gamma   90.00
#
_symmetry.space_group_name_H-M   'P 1'
#
loop_
_entity.id
_entity.type
_entity.pdbx_description
1 polymer ?
#
loop_
_entity_poly.entity_id
_entity_poly.type
_entity_poly.pdbx_seq_one_letter_code
_entity_poly.pdbx_strand_id
1 'polypeptide(L)'
;MTTPGTGDERTVLGLVTHAALVEQVWIHHRVAGVLREDIGISEPVAESFSLAPADTVTDVRRRYLDVCERSREIAAEHGLDEVFDWRGNPASLRFIYAHLLTELPRHAGHGEILVEQLHARRTESA
;
A
#
# COMPACT_ATOMS: atom_id res chain seq x y z
N MET A 1 -17.73 0.02 -21.25
CA MET A 1 -16.38 -0.02 -20.65
C MET A 1 -16.44 0.81 -19.39
N THR A 2 -16.64 0.15 -18.25
CA THR A 2 -16.87 0.80 -16.95
C THR A 2 -15.53 1.31 -16.43
N THR A 3 -15.41 2.61 -16.21
CA THR A 3 -14.22 3.21 -15.61
C THR A 3 -13.97 2.56 -14.24
N PRO A 4 -12.71 2.22 -13.88
CA PRO A 4 -12.39 1.80 -12.51
C PRO A 4 -12.86 2.86 -11.52
N GLY A 5 -13.26 2.44 -10.31
CA GLY A 5 -13.64 3.37 -9.26
C GLY A 5 -12.40 4.19 -8.89
N THR A 6 -12.46 5.50 -9.05
CA THR A 6 -11.29 6.35 -8.74
C THR A 6 -11.07 6.32 -7.24
N GLY A 7 -10.21 5.42 -6.79
CA GLY A 7 -9.73 5.47 -5.42
C GLY A 7 -8.84 6.71 -5.26
N ASP A 8 -9.10 7.47 -4.20
CA ASP A 8 -8.50 8.78 -3.93
C ASP A 8 -7.74 8.70 -2.60
N GLU A 9 -6.60 9.38 -2.51
CA GLU A 9 -5.84 9.63 -1.27
C GLU A 9 -6.71 10.21 -0.15
N ARG A 10 -7.85 10.84 -0.50
CA ARG A 10 -8.85 11.40 0.42
C ARG A 10 -9.84 10.38 0.98
N THR A 11 -9.63 9.09 0.74
CA THR A 11 -10.51 8.02 1.24
C THR A 11 -9.73 7.05 2.12
N VAL A 12 -10.37 6.57 3.20
CA VAL A 12 -9.74 5.59 4.10
C VAL A 12 -9.39 4.29 3.36
N LEU A 13 -10.27 3.82 2.46
CA LEU A 13 -10.00 2.62 1.66
C LEU A 13 -8.90 2.83 0.61
N GLY A 14 -8.80 4.03 0.02
CA GLY A 14 -7.68 4.38 -0.84
C GLY A 14 -6.36 4.32 -0.11
N LEU A 15 -6.29 4.84 1.13
CA LEU A 15 -5.08 4.78 1.96
C LEU A 15 -4.65 3.34 2.29
N VAL A 16 -5.58 2.44 2.61
CA VAL A 16 -5.25 1.02 2.88
C VAL A 16 -4.79 0.31 1.60
N THR A 17 -5.42 0.62 0.46
CA THR A 17 -5.00 0.09 -0.84
C THR A 17 -3.59 0.54 -1.21
N HIS A 18 -3.29 1.82 -0.95
CA HIS A 18 -1.96 2.37 -1.12
C HIS A 18 -0.92 1.68 -0.24
N ALA A 19 -1.24 1.43 1.04
CA ALA A 19 -0.34 0.72 1.94
C ALA A 19 -0.01 -0.70 1.42
N ALA A 20 -0.99 -1.42 0.88
CA ALA A 20 -0.77 -2.72 0.25
C ALA A 20 0.14 -2.61 -0.99
N LEU A 21 -0.07 -1.59 -1.82
CA LEU A 21 0.76 -1.36 -2.99
C LEU A 21 2.22 -1.06 -2.63
N VAL A 22 2.45 -0.22 -1.62
CA VAL A 22 3.79 0.15 -1.14
C VAL A 22 4.54 -1.11 -0.67
N GLU A 23 3.89 -2.00 0.08
CA GLU A 23 4.42 -3.30 0.47
C GLU A 23 4.82 -4.16 -0.74
N GLN A 24 3.93 -4.30 -1.73
CA GLN A 24 4.21 -5.08 -2.95
C GLN A 24 5.39 -4.52 -3.75
N VAL A 25 5.49 -3.19 -3.90
CA VAL A 25 6.62 -2.56 -4.62
C VAL A 25 7.95 -2.84 -3.93
N TRP A 26 7.99 -2.71 -2.61
CA TRP A 26 9.23 -2.77 -1.84
C TRP A 26 9.67 -4.17 -1.48
N ILE A 27 8.75 -5.11 -1.28
CA ILE A 27 9.10 -6.48 -0.92
C ILE A 27 8.88 -7.41 -2.12
N HIS A 28 7.70 -7.45 -2.72
CA HIS A 28 7.40 -8.46 -3.74
C HIS A 28 8.17 -8.19 -5.03
N HIS A 29 8.13 -6.95 -5.53
CA HIS A 29 8.86 -6.60 -6.75
C HIS A 29 10.35 -6.45 -6.52
N ARG A 30 10.76 -5.69 -5.50
CA ARG A 30 12.15 -5.32 -5.31
C ARG A 30 13.00 -6.43 -4.69
N VAL A 31 12.50 -7.09 -3.65
CA VAL A 31 13.23 -8.14 -2.94
C VAL A 31 13.08 -9.48 -3.66
N ALA A 32 11.84 -9.89 -3.96
CA ALA A 32 11.58 -11.17 -4.63
C ALA A 32 11.65 -11.12 -6.18
N GLY A 33 11.88 -9.95 -6.79
CA GLY A 33 12.04 -9.82 -8.24
C GLY A 33 10.75 -10.03 -9.05
N VAL A 34 9.58 -10.05 -8.42
CA VAL A 34 8.28 -10.23 -9.10
C VAL A 34 8.05 -9.07 -10.07
N LEU A 35 7.59 -9.32 -11.30
CA LEU A 35 7.36 -8.24 -12.25
C LEU A 35 6.20 -7.36 -11.78
N ARG A 36 6.27 -6.05 -12.07
CA ARG A 36 5.22 -5.09 -11.70
C ARG A 36 3.85 -5.41 -12.31
N GLU A 37 3.85 -5.97 -13.52
CA GLU A 37 2.64 -6.43 -14.19
C GLU A 37 1.94 -7.57 -13.42
N ASP A 38 2.72 -8.47 -12.81
CA ASP A 38 2.19 -9.62 -12.06
C ASP A 38 1.57 -9.20 -10.72
N ILE A 39 2.00 -8.07 -10.16
CA ILE A 39 1.41 -7.48 -8.95
C ILE A 39 0.37 -6.39 -9.27
N GLY A 40 -0.06 -6.28 -10.52
CA GLY A 40 -1.15 -5.38 -10.92
C GLY A 40 -0.80 -3.89 -10.87
N ILE A 41 0.48 -3.54 -10.90
CA ILE A 41 0.95 -2.16 -10.85
C ILE A 41 1.15 -1.66 -12.28
N SER A 42 0.17 -0.90 -12.77
CA SER A 42 0.31 -0.11 -13.98
C SER A 42 0.85 1.28 -13.62
N GLU A 43 1.82 1.81 -14.39
CA GLU A 43 2.18 3.23 -14.26
C GLU A 43 1.08 4.05 -14.94
N PRO A 44 0.48 5.06 -14.27
CA PRO A 44 1.16 6.04 -13.43
C PRO A 44 0.82 6.04 -11.92
N VAL A 45 1.61 6.78 -11.12
CA VAL A 45 1.48 6.95 -9.65
C VAL A 45 0.07 7.27 -9.16
N ALA A 46 -0.76 7.94 -9.96
CA ALA A 46 -2.15 8.24 -9.61
C ALA A 46 -3.01 6.98 -9.38
N GLU A 47 -2.64 5.84 -9.97
CA GLU A 47 -3.34 4.58 -9.78
C GLU A 47 -3.07 3.95 -8.40
N SER A 48 -2.15 4.53 -7.61
CA SER A 48 -1.70 3.97 -6.34
C SER A 48 -2.75 3.90 -5.24
N PHE A 49 -3.89 4.56 -5.44
CA PHE A 49 -5.02 4.58 -4.51
C PHE A 49 -6.26 3.89 -5.10
N SER A 50 -6.19 3.39 -6.34
CA SER A 50 -7.36 2.97 -7.12
C SER A 50 -8.07 1.76 -6.52
N LEU A 51 -9.39 1.82 -6.52
CA LEU A 51 -10.27 0.76 -6.02
C LEU A 51 -11.08 0.19 -7.17
N ALA A 52 -11.36 -1.11 -7.15
CA ALA A 52 -12.38 -1.63 -8.04
C ALA A 52 -13.75 -1.09 -7.60
N PRO A 53 -14.69 -0.79 -8.52
CA PRO A 53 -16.04 -0.37 -8.14
C PRO A 53 -16.78 -1.34 -7.20
N ALA A 54 -16.37 -2.60 -7.19
CA ALA A 54 -16.93 -3.66 -6.35
C ALA A 54 -16.12 -3.94 -5.08
N ASP A 55 -15.01 -3.24 -4.82
CA ASP A 55 -14.20 -3.47 -3.63
C ASP A 55 -14.99 -3.11 -2.37
N THR A 56 -15.07 -4.06 -1.43
CA THR A 56 -15.63 -3.83 -0.10
C THR A 56 -14.52 -3.55 0.91
N VAL A 57 -14.90 -3.00 2.08
CA VAL A 57 -13.97 -2.84 3.22
C VAL A 57 -13.28 -4.16 3.57
N THR A 58 -14.05 -5.26 3.57
CA THR A 58 -13.54 -6.60 3.87
C THR A 58 -12.52 -7.05 2.84
N ASP A 59 -12.77 -6.81 1.55
CA ASP A 59 -11.85 -7.20 0.47
C ASP A 59 -10.54 -6.41 0.53
N VAL A 60 -10.62 -5.09 0.72
CA VAL A 60 -9.45 -4.23 0.83
C VAL A 60 -8.61 -4.61 2.05
N ARG A 61 -9.26 -4.84 3.21
CA ARG A 61 -8.56 -5.26 4.42
C ARG A 61 -7.87 -6.62 4.25
N ARG A 62 -8.58 -7.60 3.68
CA ARG A 62 -8.03 -8.93 3.40
C ARG A 62 -6.81 -8.84 2.48
N ARG A 63 -6.94 -8.13 1.36
CA ARG A 63 -5.85 -7.91 0.41
C ARG A 63 -4.61 -7.31 1.07
N TYR A 64 -4.78 -6.29 1.90
CA TYR A 64 -3.67 -5.70 2.65
C TYR A 64 -2.98 -6.72 3.57
N LEU A 65 -3.76 -7.49 4.34
CA LEU A 65 -3.20 -8.50 5.25
C LEU A 65 -2.49 -9.63 4.51
N ASP A 66 -3.05 -10.13 3.41
CA ASP A 66 -2.46 -11.16 2.55
C ASP A 66 -1.12 -10.68 1.97
N VAL A 67 -1.06 -9.41 1.53
CA VAL A 67 0.17 -8.80 1.05
C VAL A 67 1.22 -8.73 2.15
N CYS A 68 0.86 -8.27 3.36
CA CYS A 68 1.79 -8.21 4.48
C CYS A 68 2.27 -9.60 4.90
N GLU A 69 1.42 -10.63 4.83
CA GLU A 69 1.83 -12.02 5.08
C GLU A 69 2.87 -12.48 4.06
N ARG A 70 2.59 -12.29 2.77
CA ARG A 70 3.54 -12.62 1.72
C ARG A 70 4.85 -11.83 1.85
N SER A 71 4.78 -10.55 2.24
CA SER A 71 5.97 -9.74 2.51
C SER A 71 6.83 -10.34 3.63
N ARG A 72 6.20 -10.84 4.70
CA ARG A 72 6.93 -11.49 5.82
C ARG A 72 7.61 -12.78 5.38
N GLU A 73 6.95 -13.60 4.56
CA GLU A 73 7.54 -14.83 4.02
C GLU A 73 8.78 -14.53 3.19
N ILE A 74 8.67 -13.59 2.23
CA ILE A 74 9.79 -13.19 1.36
C ILE A 74 10.95 -12.67 2.21
N ALA A 75 10.68 -11.70 3.09
CA ALA A 75 11.74 -11.05 3.86
C ALA A 75 12.44 -12.00 4.84
N ALA A 76 11.79 -13.08 5.29
CA ALA A 76 12.40 -14.10 6.14
C ALA A 76 13.51 -14.89 5.45
N GLU A 77 13.57 -14.88 4.12
CA GLU A 77 14.62 -15.55 3.32
C GLU A 77 15.90 -14.71 3.19
N HIS A 78 15.87 -13.45 3.64
CA HIS A 78 16.92 -12.46 3.39
C HIS A 78 17.54 -11.90 4.67
N GLY A 79 18.80 -11.47 4.55
CA GLY A 79 19.50 -10.75 5.62
C GLY A 79 19.14 -9.26 5.64
N LEU A 80 19.10 -8.64 6.83
CA LEU A 80 18.84 -7.18 6.93
C LEU A 80 19.86 -6.31 6.19
N ASP A 81 21.09 -6.79 6.02
CA ASP A 81 22.17 -6.11 5.31
C ASP A 81 22.25 -6.47 3.82
N GLU A 82 21.40 -7.37 3.34
CA GLU A 82 21.30 -7.70 1.92
C GLU A 82 20.79 -6.50 1.13
N VAL A 83 21.39 -6.24 -0.04
CA VAL A 83 21.20 -5.02 -0.84
C VAL A 83 20.52 -5.35 -2.15
N PHE A 84 19.48 -4.58 -2.46
CA PHE A 84 18.72 -4.64 -3.69
C PHE A 84 18.93 -3.35 -4.47
N ASP A 85 19.10 -3.42 -5.80
CA ASP A 85 19.14 -2.22 -6.64
C ASP A 85 17.82 -1.47 -6.52
N TRP A 86 17.82 -0.15 -6.40
CA TRP A 86 16.67 0.73 -6.49
C TRP A 86 16.97 1.90 -7.42
N ARG A 87 16.63 1.73 -8.71
CA ARG A 87 16.84 2.75 -9.75
C ARG A 87 18.31 3.20 -9.79
N GLY A 88 19.24 2.24 -9.69
CA GLY A 88 20.68 2.51 -9.64
C GLY A 88 21.22 2.87 -8.25
N ASN A 89 20.39 2.89 -7.20
CA ASN A 89 20.81 3.17 -5.82
C ASN A 89 20.68 1.92 -4.96
N PRO A 90 21.68 1.57 -4.13
CA PRO A 90 21.57 0.43 -3.23
C PRO A 90 20.56 0.69 -2.11
N ALA A 91 19.64 -0.26 -1.90
CA ALA A 91 18.70 -0.27 -0.78
C ALA A 91 18.83 -1.59 -0.01
N SER A 92 19.26 -1.54 1.25
CA SER A 92 19.30 -2.74 2.09
C SER A 92 17.90 -3.12 2.59
N LEU A 93 17.67 -4.40 2.93
CA LEU A 93 16.39 -4.80 3.54
C LEU A 93 16.08 -4.00 4.82
N ARG A 94 17.11 -3.64 5.61
CA ARG A 94 16.96 -2.74 6.76
C ARG A 94 16.45 -1.35 6.36
N PHE A 95 17.00 -0.78 5.29
CA PHE A 95 16.51 0.50 4.75
C PHE A 95 15.06 0.38 4.29
N ILE A 96 14.73 -0.71 3.58
CA ILE A 96 13.37 -0.98 3.10
C ILE A 96 12.39 -1.03 4.27
N TYR A 97 12.70 -1.75 5.34
CA TYR A 97 11.86 -1.77 6.54
C TYR A 97 11.71 -0.39 7.18
N ALA A 98 12.79 0.37 7.31
CA ALA A 98 12.72 1.72 7.86
C ALA A 98 11.82 2.64 7.02
N HIS A 99 11.86 2.48 5.69
CA HIS A 99 10.98 3.18 4.78
C HIS A 99 9.51 2.77 5.00
N LEU A 100 9.19 1.48 4.99
CA LEU A 100 7.83 0.98 5.23
C LEU A 100 7.26 1.44 6.59
N LEU A 101 8.07 1.38 7.64
CA LEU A 101 7.71 1.84 8.99
C LEU A 101 7.53 3.36 9.08
N THR A 102 8.04 4.12 8.12
CA THR A 102 7.81 5.58 8.04
C THR A 102 6.57 5.91 7.20
N GLU A 103 6.35 5.17 6.10
CA GLU A 103 5.20 5.37 5.22
C GLU A 103 3.88 5.03 5.91
N LEU A 104 3.81 3.88 6.59
CA LEU A 104 2.55 3.40 7.18
C LEU A 104 1.99 4.38 8.23
N PRO A 105 2.75 4.87 9.22
CA PRO A 105 2.24 5.86 10.17
C PRO A 105 1.86 7.20 9.52
N ARG A 106 2.56 7.63 8.47
CA ARG A 106 2.22 8.85 7.74
C ARG A 106 0.82 8.75 7.13
N HIS A 107 0.52 7.64 6.46
CA HIS A 107 -0.80 7.41 5.87
C HIS A 107 -1.87 7.09 6.92
N ALA A 108 -1.50 6.42 8.02
CA ALA A 108 -2.41 6.22 9.15
C ALA A 108 -2.89 7.56 9.73
N GLY A 109 -1.99 8.54 9.91
CA GLY A 109 -2.35 9.89 10.36
C GLY A 109 -3.32 10.60 9.41
N HIS A 110 -3.16 10.46 8.09
CA HIS A 110 -4.16 10.97 7.14
C HIS A 110 -5.51 10.26 7.31
N GLY A 111 -5.49 8.95 7.55
CA GLY A 111 -6.69 8.15 7.79
C GLY A 111 -7.45 8.59 9.03
N GLU A 112 -6.76 8.90 10.12
CA GLU A 112 -7.36 9.41 11.36
C GLU A 112 -8.11 10.72 11.11
N ILE A 113 -7.50 11.69 10.43
CA ILE A 113 -8.14 12.97 10.08
C ILE A 113 -9.41 12.73 9.24
N LEU A 114 -9.37 11.81 8.27
CA LEU A 114 -10.54 11.50 7.44
C LEU A 114 -11.67 10.87 8.28
N VAL A 115 -11.34 10.00 9.23
CA VAL A 115 -12.31 9.39 10.15
C VAL A 115 -12.94 10.46 11.04
N GLU A 116 -12.14 11.36 11.61
CA GLU A 116 -12.64 12.49 12.40
C GLU A 116 -13.62 13.37 11.61
N GLN A 117 -13.28 13.72 10.37
CA GLN A 117 -14.16 14.50 9.49
C GLN A 117 -15.46 13.75 9.15
N LEU A 118 -15.41 12.43 8.97
CA LEU A 118 -16.59 11.61 8.72
C LEU A 118 -17.52 11.57 9.95
N HIS A 119 -16.95 11.47 11.14
CA HIS A 119 -17.72 11.54 12.38
C HIS A 119 -18.36 12.92 12.58
N ALA A 120 -17.60 14.00 12.38
CA ALA A 120 -18.13 15.37 12.52
C ALA A 120 -19.34 15.62 11.61
N ARG A 121 -19.24 15.25 10.32
CA ARG A 121 -20.34 15.38 9.35
C ARG A 121 -21.61 14.61 9.73
N ARG A 122 -21.45 13.42 10.36
CA ARG A 122 -22.58 12.62 10.82
C ARG A 122 -23.28 13.27 12.02
N THR A 123 -22.52 13.86 12.93
CA THR A 123 -23.05 14.57 14.10
C THR A 123 -23.79 15.84 13.69
N GLU A 124 -23.30 16.59 12.70
CA GLU A 124 -23.96 17.80 12.18
C GLU A 124 -25.25 17.52 11.40
N SER A 125 -25.40 16.29 10.88
CA SER A 125 -26.57 15.87 10.09
C SER A 125 -27.65 15.18 10.93
N ALA A 126 -27.44 15.02 12.25
CA ALA A 126 -28.34 14.35 13.20
C ALA A 126 -29.04 15.36 14.11
#